data_AF-A0A2C6BAH0-F1
#
_entry.id   AF-A0A2C6BAH0-F1
#
_cell.length_a   1.000
_cell.length_b   1.000
_cell.length_c   1.000
_cell.angle_alpha   90.00
_cell.angle_beta   90.00
_cell.angle_gamma   90.00
#
_symmetry.space_group_name_H-M   'P 1'
#
loop_
_entity.id
_entity.type
_entity.pdbx_description
1 polymer ?
#
loop_
_entity_poly.entity_id
_entity_poly.type
_entity_poly.pdbx_seq_one_letter_code
_entity_poly.pdbx_strand_id
1 'polypeptide(L)'
;MKKDDLAKLSIEELKAKEKSLKIFVGVFIILIILLFFFLIRAYLDGAALDWSIMTIAICSLGGPAALYPELKQVQAEIKARV
;
A
#
# COMPACT_ATOMS: atom_id res chain seq x y z
N MET A 1 2.49 13.67 -0.15
CA MET A 1 3.50 14.76 -0.31
C MET A 1 2.85 15.96 -1.00
N LYS A 2 3.34 17.19 -0.81
CA LYS A 2 2.84 18.36 -1.58
C LYS A 2 3.43 18.31 -2.99
N LYS A 3 2.65 18.78 -3.98
CA LYS A 3 3.09 18.84 -5.40
C LYS A 3 4.40 19.61 -5.57
N ASP A 4 4.62 20.67 -4.78
CA ASP A 4 5.84 21.48 -4.83
C ASP A 4 7.11 20.71 -4.44
N ASP A 5 7.00 19.69 -3.61
CA ASP A 5 8.15 18.87 -3.20
C ASP A 5 8.44 17.78 -4.25
N LEU A 6 7.41 17.26 -4.91
CA LEU A 6 7.55 16.37 -6.06
C LEU A 6 8.16 17.12 -7.25
N ALA A 7 7.83 18.41 -7.39
CA ALA A 7 8.32 19.25 -8.46
C ALA A 7 9.83 19.47 -8.42
N LYS A 8 10.42 19.47 -7.21
CA LYS A 8 11.86 19.69 -6.98
C LYS A 8 12.72 18.45 -7.23
N LEU A 9 12.12 17.26 -7.26
CA LEU A 9 12.84 16.02 -7.47
C LEU A 9 13.24 15.87 -8.94
N SER A 10 14.42 15.30 -9.17
CA SER A 10 14.86 14.88 -10.50
C SER A 10 14.04 13.68 -11.01
N ILE A 11 14.07 13.42 -12.31
CA ILE A 11 13.34 12.29 -12.93
C ILE A 11 13.83 10.95 -12.35
N GLU A 12 15.12 10.82 -12.05
CA GLU A 12 15.69 9.61 -11.43
C GLU A 12 15.16 9.39 -10.01
N GLU A 13 15.09 10.45 -9.19
CA GLU A 13 14.53 10.36 -7.84
C GLU A 13 13.03 10.07 -7.85
N LEU A 14 12.28 10.64 -8.80
CA LEU A 14 10.86 10.34 -9.01
C LEU A 14 10.65 8.86 -9.37
N LYS A 15 11.46 8.30 -10.28
CA LYS A 15 11.39 6.86 -10.64
C LYS A 15 11.81 5.95 -9.48
N ALA A 16 12.84 6.32 -8.72
CA ALA A 16 13.26 5.57 -7.53
C ALA A 16 12.14 5.54 -6.48
N LYS A 17 11.47 6.69 -6.28
CA LYS A 17 10.33 6.80 -5.37
C LYS A 17 9.12 6.01 -5.86
N GLU A 18 8.81 6.03 -7.16
CA GLU A 18 7.75 5.19 -7.74
C GLU A 18 8.01 3.70 -7.49
N LYS A 19 9.25 3.24 -7.73
CA LYS A 19 9.65 1.84 -7.50
C LYS A 19 9.50 1.45 -6.03
N SER A 20 9.94 2.30 -5.11
CA SER A 20 9.80 2.06 -3.67
C SER A 20 8.33 1.97 -3.26
N LEU A 21 7.49 2.91 -3.71
CA LEU A 21 6.05 2.90 -3.42
C LEU A 21 5.35 1.66 -4.00
N LYS A 22 5.70 1.21 -5.22
CA LYS A 22 5.18 -0.04 -5.79
C LYS A 22 5.56 -1.26 -4.94
N ILE A 23 6.80 -1.34 -4.48
CA ILE A 23 7.25 -2.44 -3.61
C ILE A 23 6.44 -2.44 -2.32
N PHE A 24 6.29 -1.28 -1.68
CA PHE A 24 5.49 -1.17 -0.45
C PHE A 24 4.04 -1.59 -0.65
N VAL A 25 3.38 -1.10 -1.70
CA VAL A 25 2.00 -1.52 -2.03
C VAL A 25 1.93 -3.03 -2.28
N GLY A 26 2.91 -3.60 -2.98
CA GLY A 26 2.99 -5.05 -3.22
C GLY A 26 3.12 -5.86 -1.92
N VAL A 27 4.01 -5.44 -1.01
CA VAL A 27 4.17 -6.08 0.32
C VAL A 27 2.88 -6.01 1.12
N PHE A 28 2.22 -4.84 1.14
CA PHE A 28 0.94 -4.69 1.83
C PHE A 28 -0.14 -5.63 1.26
N ILE A 29 -0.23 -5.77 -0.07
CA ILE A 29 -1.20 -6.68 -0.70
C ILE A 29 -0.95 -8.13 -0.24
N ILE A 30 0.30 -8.60 -0.26
CA ILE A 30 0.64 -9.95 0.20
C ILE A 30 0.25 -10.15 1.67
N LEU A 31 0.57 -9.16 2.51
CA LEU A 31 0.28 -9.19 3.94
C LEU A 31 -1.23 -9.22 4.21
N ILE A 32 -2.01 -8.39 3.50
CA ILE A 32 -3.47 -8.40 3.54
C ILE A 32 -4.02 -9.77 3.13
N ILE A 33 -3.56 -10.33 2.01
CA ILE A 33 -4.05 -11.65 1.54
C ILE A 33 -3.81 -12.73 2.58
N LEU A 34 -2.62 -12.78 3.20
CA LEU A 34 -2.32 -13.75 4.24
C LEU A 34 -3.20 -13.57 5.48
N LEU A 35 -3.36 -12.33 5.95
CA LEU A 35 -4.21 -12.01 7.09
C LEU A 35 -5.66 -12.41 6.87
N PHE A 36 -6.22 -12.07 5.70
CA PHE A 36 -7.58 -12.45 5.35
C PHE A 36 -7.72 -13.96 5.14
N PHE A 37 -6.71 -14.64 4.60
CA PHE A 37 -6.71 -16.10 4.49
C PHE A 37 -6.80 -16.77 5.86
N PHE A 38 -6.01 -16.33 6.85
CA PHE A 38 -6.10 -16.85 8.22
C PHE A 38 -7.47 -16.55 8.86
N LEU A 39 -8.02 -15.36 8.63
CA LEU A 39 -9.35 -14.98 9.12
C LEU A 39 -10.46 -15.87 8.54
N ILE A 40 -10.48 -16.04 7.22
CA ILE A 40 -11.46 -16.87 6.52
C ILE A 40 -11.34 -18.32 6.97
N ARG A 41 -10.10 -18.83 7.07
CA ARG A 41 -9.86 -20.19 7.54
C ARG A 41 -10.37 -20.40 8.97
N ALA A 42 -10.04 -19.49 9.89
CA ALA A 42 -10.50 -19.55 11.28
C ALA A 42 -12.04 -19.50 11.38
N TYR A 43 -12.67 -18.66 10.55
CA TYR A 43 -14.12 -18.58 10.46
C TYR A 43 -14.75 -19.89 9.95
N LEU A 44 -14.18 -20.50 8.91
CA LEU A 44 -14.67 -21.77 8.35
C LEU A 44 -14.45 -22.97 9.28
N ASP A 45 -13.34 -23.00 10.01
CA ASP A 45 -13.02 -24.06 10.98
C ASP A 45 -13.90 -23.96 12.25
N GLY A 46 -14.81 -22.98 12.34
CA GLY A 46 -15.69 -22.76 13.49
C GLY A 46 -14.94 -22.28 14.74
N ALA A 47 -13.69 -21.86 14.59
CA ALA A 47 -12.87 -21.35 15.67
C ALA A 47 -13.34 -19.96 16.11
N ALA A 48 -13.07 -19.61 17.36
CA ALA A 48 -13.31 -18.25 17.85
C ALA A 48 -12.54 -17.26 16.96
N LEU A 49 -13.27 -16.31 16.38
CA LEU A 49 -12.69 -15.30 15.50
C LEU A 49 -11.77 -14.41 16.33
N ASP A 50 -10.48 -14.41 15.99
CA ASP A 50 -9.49 -13.58 16.70
C ASP A 50 -9.68 -12.12 16.32
N TRP A 51 -10.31 -11.37 17.23
CA TRP A 51 -10.55 -9.93 17.09
C TRP A 51 -9.25 -9.13 16.90
N SER A 52 -8.12 -9.62 17.39
CA SER A 52 -6.80 -9.00 17.19
C SER A 52 -6.37 -9.10 15.73
N ILE A 53 -6.48 -10.30 15.14
CA ILE A 53 -6.16 -10.54 13.72
C ILE A 53 -7.10 -9.73 12.83
N MET A 54 -8.38 -9.65 13.17
CA MET A 54 -9.36 -8.85 12.43
C MET A 54 -9.03 -7.35 12.47
N THR A 55 -8.64 -6.83 13.64
CA THR A 55 -8.22 -5.44 13.80
C THR A 55 -6.97 -5.15 12.98
N ILE A 56 -5.96 -6.03 13.03
CA ILE A 56 -4.74 -5.90 12.23
C ILE A 56 -5.06 -5.92 10.73
N ALA A 57 -5.93 -6.83 10.28
CA ALA A 57 -6.34 -6.92 8.88
C ALA A 57 -7.01 -5.63 8.40
N ILE A 58 -7.93 -5.06 9.19
CA ILE A 58 -8.60 -3.80 8.86
C ILE A 58 -7.58 -2.64 8.82
N CYS A 59 -6.74 -2.51 9.84
CA CYS A 59 -5.73 -1.45 9.91
C CYS A 59 -4.70 -1.55 8.77
N SER A 60 -4.39 -2.77 8.31
CA SER A 60 -3.46 -2.99 7.20
C SER A 60 -3.96 -2.43 5.86
N LEU A 61 -5.29 -2.25 5.69
CA LEU A 61 -5.88 -1.58 4.52
C LEU A 61 -5.55 -0.08 4.47
N GLY A 62 -5.28 0.54 5.63
CA GLY A 62 -4.91 1.96 5.71
C GLY A 62 -3.57 2.28 5.03
N GLY A 63 -2.65 1.32 5.02
CA GLY A 63 -1.34 1.47 4.36
C GLY A 63 -1.47 1.73 2.86
N PRO A 64 -2.05 0.80 2.08
CA PRO A 64 -2.34 1.01 0.66
C PRO A 64 -3.18 2.24 0.39
N ALA A 65 -4.19 2.52 1.21
CA ALA A 65 -5.06 3.69 1.04
C ALA A 65 -4.30 5.01 1.14
N ALA A 66 -3.26 5.08 1.99
CA ALA A 66 -2.40 6.26 2.10
C ALA A 66 -1.32 6.32 1.00
N LEU A 67 -0.75 5.18 0.62
CA LEU A 67 0.38 5.11 -0.33
C LEU A 67 -0.07 5.20 -1.80
N TYR A 68 -1.26 4.70 -2.13
CA TYR A 68 -1.76 4.68 -3.51
C TYR A 68 -1.99 6.09 -4.11
N PRO A 69 -2.59 7.05 -3.38
CA PRO A 69 -2.68 8.43 -3.86
C PRO A 69 -1.30 9.06 -4.12
N GLU A 70 -0.31 8.76 -3.28
CA GLU A 70 1.06 9.25 -3.45
C GLU A 70 1.74 8.64 -4.68
N LEU A 71 1.58 7.34 -4.90
CA LEU A 71 2.03 6.66 -6.12
C LEU A 71 1.43 7.32 -7.37
N LYS A 72 0.11 7.58 -7.36
CA LYS A 72 -0.59 8.20 -8.48
C LYS A 72 -0.07 9.62 -8.77
N GLN A 73 0.25 10.39 -7.74
CA GLN A 73 0.85 11.72 -7.91
C GLN A 73 2.25 11.65 -8.51
N VAL A 74 3.10 10.74 -8.03
CA VAL A 74 4.45 10.52 -8.59
C VAL A 74 4.36 10.10 -10.07
N GLN A 75 3.45 9.18 -10.41
CA GLN A 75 3.25 8.74 -11.79
C GLN A 75 2.75 9.86 -12.71
N ALA A 76 1.83 10.70 -12.22
CA ALA A 76 1.35 11.85 -12.97
C ALA A 76 2.48 12.85 -13.25
N GLU A 77 3.34 13.10 -12.26
CA GLU A 77 4.50 14.00 -12.40
C GLU A 77 5.54 13.44 -13.38
N ILE A 78 5.83 12.12 -13.33
CA ILE A 78 6.71 11.46 -14.30
C ILE A 78 6.14 11.58 -15.72
N LYS A 79 4.84 11.30 -15.89
CA LYS A 79 4.16 11.38 -17.19
C LYS A 79 4.08 12.81 -17.74
N ALA A 80 4.08 13.83 -16.88
CA ALA A 80 4.10 15.23 -17.31
C ALA A 80 5.49 15.68 -17.80
N ARG A 81 6.56 14.95 -17.44
CA ARG A 81 7.96 15.28 -17.73
C ARG A 81 8.61 14.41 -18.82
N VAL A 82 7.93 13.33 -19.24
CA VAL A 82 8.34 12.39 -20.29
C VAL A 82 7.36 12.50 -21.44
#